data_AF-A0A934ZYW0-F1
#
_entry.id   AF-A0A934ZYW0-F1
#
_cell.length_a   1.000
_cell.length_b   1.000
_cell.length_c   1.000
_cell.angle_alpha   90.00
_cell.angle_beta   90.00
_cell.angle_gamma   90.00
#
_symmetry.space_group_name_H-M   'P 1'
#
loop_
_entity.id
_entity.type
_entity.pdbx_description
1 polymer ?
#
loop_
_entity_poly.entity_id
_entity_poly.type
_entity_poly.pdbx_seq_one_letter_code
_entity_poly.pdbx_strand_id
1 'polypeptide(L)'
;MIFSGGVIGGARPAQGVTFGSGAYMLRGALAGVGDGYTGVISFWFKVPSSGVFRELFAGSPDLTWNGAVYARLGNTGWVNMVCTSTDRNTTRVSIATNYAQSNGVNEWYHIVASWNSGTGNRLMYVNGASAAGASTGTNGIIRYNNAYWALGKQLDNTDYFGPGASMAEFFFAPNQFIDLTVASNREKFLRPNGKPAFLGRNGEKPLGVSPSIYLTGPASTFGTNYGTGGDFTPYGTFTDEGSAVTL
;
A
#
# COMPACT_ATOMS: atom_id res chain seq x y z
N MET A 1 -11.20 34.67 11.81
CA MET A 1 -11.60 34.55 10.39
C MET A 1 -11.81 33.07 10.11
N ILE A 2 -13.06 32.63 10.12
CA ILE A 2 -13.43 31.21 9.97
C ILE A 2 -13.42 30.90 8.48
N PHE A 3 -12.50 30.06 8.02
CA PHE A 3 -12.58 29.51 6.67
C PHE A 3 -13.60 28.37 6.68
N SER A 4 -14.87 28.73 6.51
CA SER A 4 -15.91 27.82 6.01
C SER A 4 -15.67 27.65 4.51
N GLY A 5 -14.76 26.74 4.16
CA GLY A 5 -14.55 26.31 2.78
C GLY A 5 -15.60 25.29 2.39
N GLY A 6 -16.66 25.74 1.71
CA GLY A 6 -17.62 24.86 1.07
C GLY A 6 -16.91 23.83 0.19
N VAL A 7 -17.22 22.55 0.41
CA VAL A 7 -16.73 21.44 -0.40
C VAL A 7 -17.38 21.53 -1.77
N ILE A 8 -16.70 22.17 -2.72
CA ILE A 8 -16.95 21.91 -4.14
C ILE A 8 -16.51 20.46 -4.39
N GLY A 9 -17.42 19.63 -4.91
CA GLY A 9 -17.24 18.19 -5.11
C GLY A 9 -16.12 17.81 -6.09
N GLY A 10 -14.87 17.96 -5.67
CA GLY A 10 -13.69 17.62 -6.47
C GLY A 10 -12.45 17.46 -5.59
N ALA A 11 -11.88 16.26 -5.60
CA ALA A 11 -10.65 15.83 -4.92
C ALA A 11 -10.58 16.04 -3.39
N ARG A 12 -10.57 14.94 -2.64
CA ARG A 12 -10.08 14.97 -1.26
C ARG A 12 -8.57 15.24 -1.32
N PRO A 13 -8.03 16.25 -0.62
CA PRO A 13 -6.59 16.42 -0.53
C PRO A 13 -5.99 15.19 0.15
N ALA A 14 -4.88 14.69 -0.38
CA ALA A 14 -4.14 13.62 0.27
C ALA A 14 -3.71 14.08 1.66
N GLN A 15 -4.13 13.35 2.68
CA GLN A 15 -3.84 13.62 4.08
C GLN A 15 -3.09 12.41 4.65
N GLY A 16 -1.96 12.65 5.30
CA GLY A 16 -1.23 11.61 6.00
C GLY A 16 -1.91 11.27 7.32
N VAL A 17 -1.81 10.01 7.72
CA VAL A 17 -2.29 9.51 9.01
C VAL A 17 -1.13 8.84 9.75
N THR A 18 -0.84 9.32 10.94
CA THR A 18 0.21 8.80 11.83
C THR A 18 -0.34 7.69 12.71
N PHE A 19 0.38 6.57 12.76
CA PHE A 19 0.07 5.38 13.55
C PHE A 19 0.72 5.49 14.93
N GLY A 20 -0.09 5.43 15.99
CA GLY A 20 0.39 5.36 17.36
C GLY A 20 1.08 4.05 17.70
N SER A 21 1.51 3.90 18.95
CA SER A 21 2.10 2.65 19.45
C SER A 21 1.11 1.50 19.32
N GLY A 22 1.51 0.41 18.66
CA GLY A 22 0.66 -0.76 18.43
C GLY A 22 -0.58 -0.50 17.56
N ALA A 23 -0.65 0.64 16.87
CA ALA A 23 -1.81 0.97 16.04
C ALA A 23 -1.79 0.18 14.72
N TYR A 24 -2.95 -0.31 14.29
CA TYR A 24 -3.13 -1.02 13.02
C TYR A 24 -4.61 -1.03 12.61
N MET A 25 -4.89 -1.43 11.38
CA MET A 25 -6.26 -1.64 10.91
C MET A 25 -6.42 -3.08 10.45
N LEU A 26 -7.57 -3.70 10.75
CA LEU A 26 -7.83 -5.10 10.42
C LEU A 26 -9.20 -5.23 9.77
N ARG A 27 -9.32 -6.20 8.87
CA ARG A 27 -10.61 -6.64 8.34
C ARG A 27 -10.58 -8.12 7.98
N GLY A 28 -11.77 -8.66 7.74
CA GLY A 28 -11.95 -9.97 7.13
C GLY A 28 -11.64 -9.98 5.63
N ALA A 29 -12.02 -11.06 4.95
CA ALA A 29 -11.85 -11.23 3.50
C ALA A 29 -12.35 -10.03 2.68
N LEU A 30 -11.61 -9.64 1.64
CA LEU A 30 -12.03 -8.60 0.70
C LEU A 30 -13.24 -9.07 -0.10
N ALA A 31 -14.31 -8.26 -0.13
CA ALA A 31 -15.51 -8.59 -0.90
C ALA A 31 -15.19 -8.68 -2.41
N GLY A 32 -15.67 -9.75 -3.07
CA GLY A 32 -15.54 -9.92 -4.52
C GLY A 32 -14.12 -10.21 -5.03
N VAL A 33 -13.16 -10.53 -4.16
CA VAL A 33 -11.77 -10.81 -4.55
C VAL A 33 -11.51 -12.32 -4.60
N GLY A 34 -11.27 -12.83 -5.80
CA GLY A 34 -10.75 -14.18 -6.03
C GLY A 34 -9.24 -14.21 -6.23
N ASP A 35 -8.66 -15.40 -6.23
CA ASP A 35 -7.27 -15.63 -6.60
C ASP A 35 -7.04 -15.31 -8.10
N GLY A 36 -5.81 -14.93 -8.46
CA GLY A 36 -5.48 -14.62 -9.85
C GLY A 36 -4.01 -14.30 -10.06
N TYR A 37 -3.65 -13.65 -11.17
CA TYR A 37 -2.23 -13.51 -11.58
C TYR A 37 -1.65 -12.11 -11.39
N THR A 38 -2.51 -11.11 -11.28
CA THR A 38 -2.13 -9.71 -11.42
C THR A 38 -2.39 -8.92 -10.15
N GLY A 39 -1.68 -7.82 -9.98
CA GLY A 39 -2.02 -6.85 -8.95
C GLY A 39 -1.30 -5.52 -9.13
N VAL A 40 -1.85 -4.51 -8.46
CA VAL A 40 -1.28 -3.17 -8.32
C VAL A 40 -1.36 -2.76 -6.86
N ILE A 41 -0.27 -2.21 -6.32
CA ILE A 41 -0.25 -1.55 -5.02
C ILE A 41 0.40 -0.18 -5.15
N SER A 42 -0.15 0.82 -4.47
CA SER A 42 0.46 2.15 -4.35
C SER A 42 0.17 2.72 -2.97
N PHE A 43 1.14 3.40 -2.38
CA PHE A 43 0.94 4.12 -1.12
C PHE A 43 2.05 5.13 -0.91
N TRP A 44 1.78 6.10 -0.04
CA TRP A 44 2.77 7.01 0.50
C TRP A 44 3.07 6.64 1.93
N PHE A 45 4.34 6.72 2.33
CA PHE A 45 4.72 6.51 3.73
C PHE A 45 5.83 7.45 4.17
N LYS A 46 5.89 7.71 5.48
CA LYS A 46 6.93 8.47 6.16
C LYS A 46 7.24 7.77 7.48
N VAL A 47 8.52 7.61 7.83
CA VAL A 47 8.93 6.94 9.07
C VAL A 47 9.74 7.88 9.97
N PRO A 48 9.57 7.79 11.31
CA PRO A 48 10.24 8.68 12.26
C PRO A 48 11.66 8.22 12.59
N SER A 49 12.05 7.04 12.11
CA SER A 49 13.38 6.47 12.30
C SER A 49 13.72 5.49 11.17
N SER A 50 15.02 5.42 10.85
CA SER A 50 15.63 4.38 10.02
C SER A 50 16.06 3.19 10.89
N GLY A 51 16.54 2.10 10.30
CA GLY A 51 17.09 0.97 11.08
C GLY A 51 16.04 0.01 11.64
N VAL A 52 14.75 0.25 11.40
CA VAL A 52 13.64 -0.51 12.00
C VAL A 52 12.89 -1.26 10.89
N PHE A 53 12.66 -2.55 11.11
CA PHE A 53 11.76 -3.34 10.26
C PHE A 53 10.30 -2.97 10.57
N ARG A 54 9.48 -2.79 9.55
CA ARG A 54 8.09 -2.36 9.68
C ARG A 54 7.18 -3.11 8.71
N GLU A 55 6.10 -3.67 9.23
CA GLU A 55 5.03 -4.23 8.40
C GLU A 55 4.15 -3.09 7.90
N LEU A 56 3.95 -2.99 6.58
CA LEU A 56 3.09 -1.96 5.97
C LEU A 56 1.69 -2.51 5.71
N PHE A 57 1.60 -3.72 5.17
CA PHE A 57 0.36 -4.34 4.73
C PHE A 57 0.51 -5.85 4.68
N ALA A 58 -0.51 -6.58 5.14
CA ALA A 58 -0.53 -8.04 5.13
C ALA A 58 -1.92 -8.59 4.78
N GLY A 59 -1.96 -9.72 4.09
CA GLY A 59 -3.14 -10.54 3.86
C GLY A 59 -2.81 -12.00 4.10
N SER A 60 -3.61 -12.72 4.89
CA SER A 60 -3.35 -14.12 5.28
C SER A 60 -4.64 -14.92 5.41
N PRO A 61 -4.63 -16.25 5.20
CA PRO A 61 -5.76 -17.10 5.56
C PRO A 61 -5.99 -17.22 7.07
N ASP A 62 -5.01 -16.87 7.90
CA ASP A 62 -5.08 -16.96 9.36
C ASP A 62 -4.23 -15.87 10.04
N LEU A 63 -4.36 -15.73 11.36
CA LEU A 63 -3.63 -14.76 12.18
C LEU A 63 -2.31 -15.31 12.75
N THR A 64 -1.78 -16.39 12.19
CA THR A 64 -0.59 -17.08 12.75
C THR A 64 0.61 -17.07 11.83
N TRP A 65 0.48 -16.40 10.68
CA TRP A 65 1.49 -16.41 9.65
C TRP A 65 1.76 -15.01 9.09
N ASN A 66 2.97 -14.87 8.55
CA ASN A 66 3.55 -13.63 8.07
C ASN A 66 2.82 -13.01 6.84
N GLY A 67 1.84 -13.72 6.26
CA GLY A 67 0.97 -13.24 5.18
C GLY A 67 1.27 -13.87 3.82
N ALA A 68 0.20 -14.19 3.07
CA ALA A 68 0.26 -14.67 1.69
C ALA A 68 0.49 -13.54 0.69
N VAL A 69 0.13 -12.32 1.10
CA VAL A 69 0.35 -11.08 0.37
C VAL A 69 0.85 -10.07 1.39
N TYR A 70 2.03 -9.48 1.19
CA TYR A 70 2.53 -8.50 2.14
C TYR A 70 3.43 -7.45 1.51
N ALA A 71 3.46 -6.28 2.14
CA ALA A 71 4.41 -5.22 1.89
C ALA A 71 5.14 -4.82 3.18
N ARG A 72 6.47 -4.70 3.11
CA ARG A 72 7.36 -4.44 4.25
C ARG A 72 8.39 -3.39 3.95
N LEU A 73 8.76 -2.64 4.97
CA LEU A 73 9.98 -1.83 5.00
C LEU A 73 11.04 -2.56 5.83
N GLY A 74 12.16 -2.91 5.22
CA GLY A 74 13.30 -3.50 5.90
C GLY A 74 14.05 -2.48 6.75
N ASN A 75 14.79 -2.97 7.75
CA ASN A 75 15.65 -2.15 8.61
C ASN A 75 16.76 -1.37 7.86
N THR A 76 17.06 -1.76 6.62
CA THR A 76 18.03 -1.08 5.75
C THR A 76 17.34 -0.21 4.69
N GLY A 77 16.04 0.06 4.84
CA GLY A 77 15.30 1.01 4.01
C GLY A 77 14.88 0.49 2.63
N TRP A 78 14.87 -0.84 2.41
CA TRP A 78 14.24 -1.43 1.23
C TRP A 78 12.74 -1.64 1.46
N VAL A 79 11.93 -1.53 0.41
CA VAL A 79 10.53 -1.95 0.42
C VAL A 79 10.40 -3.24 -0.38
N ASN A 80 9.66 -4.22 0.15
CA ASN A 80 9.39 -5.48 -0.55
C ASN A 80 7.90 -5.74 -0.64
N MET A 81 7.46 -6.22 -1.79
CA MET A 81 6.11 -6.72 -2.06
C MET A 81 6.19 -8.21 -2.38
N VAL A 82 5.47 -9.04 -1.64
CA VAL A 82 5.46 -10.51 -1.83
C VAL A 82 4.05 -11.04 -1.98
N CYS A 83 3.90 -11.99 -2.89
CA CYS A 83 2.68 -12.77 -3.08
C CYS A 83 3.04 -14.25 -3.21
N THR A 84 2.29 -15.13 -2.53
CA THR A 84 2.47 -16.58 -2.60
C THR A 84 1.37 -17.30 -3.36
N SER A 85 1.63 -18.56 -3.69
CA SER A 85 0.68 -19.49 -4.28
C SER A 85 -0.50 -19.81 -3.35
N THR A 86 -1.57 -20.38 -3.90
CA THR A 86 -2.76 -20.78 -3.14
C THR A 86 -2.44 -21.78 -2.03
N ASP A 87 -1.47 -22.67 -2.19
CA ASP A 87 -0.99 -23.59 -1.16
C ASP A 87 0.05 -22.97 -0.19
N ARG A 88 0.45 -21.70 -0.43
CA ARG A 88 1.44 -20.92 0.32
C ARG A 88 2.89 -21.38 0.22
N ASN A 89 3.18 -22.45 -0.49
CA ASN A 89 4.53 -23.04 -0.53
C ASN A 89 5.45 -22.38 -1.55
N THR A 90 4.90 -21.58 -2.47
CA THR A 90 5.67 -21.00 -3.57
C THR A 90 5.50 -19.49 -3.60
N THR A 91 6.62 -18.76 -3.59
CA THR A 91 6.63 -17.33 -3.91
C THR A 91 6.34 -17.13 -5.40
N ARG A 92 5.26 -16.42 -5.72
CA ARG A 92 4.88 -16.05 -7.10
C ARG A 92 5.45 -14.70 -7.50
N VAL A 93 5.46 -13.79 -6.56
CA VAL A 93 5.98 -12.44 -6.70
C VAL A 93 6.82 -12.14 -5.47
N SER A 94 8.06 -11.73 -5.66
CA SER A 94 8.82 -10.96 -4.68
C SER A 94 9.52 -9.85 -5.45
N ILE A 95 9.20 -8.60 -5.11
CA ILE A 95 9.78 -7.42 -5.74
C ILE A 95 10.30 -6.55 -4.62
N ALA A 96 11.59 -6.26 -4.61
CA ALA A 96 12.22 -5.41 -3.61
C ALA A 96 12.88 -4.21 -4.26
N THR A 97 12.86 -3.07 -3.57
CA THR A 97 13.69 -1.92 -3.92
C THR A 97 15.16 -2.22 -3.63
N ASN A 98 16.07 -1.36 -4.12
CA ASN A 98 17.45 -1.38 -3.64
C ASN A 98 17.51 -1.00 -2.15
N TYR A 99 18.60 -1.41 -1.49
CA TYR A 99 18.91 -1.01 -0.12
C TYR A 99 19.00 0.53 0.00
N ALA A 100 18.60 1.03 1.16
CA ALA A 100 18.61 2.44 1.54
C ALA A 100 17.77 3.39 0.66
N GLN A 101 17.04 2.87 -0.34
CA GLN A 101 16.30 3.69 -1.30
C GLN A 101 15.11 4.44 -0.67
N SER A 102 14.65 4.01 0.50
CA SER A 102 13.59 4.66 1.27
C SER A 102 13.91 4.70 2.77
N ASN A 103 15.08 5.26 3.09
CA ASN A 103 15.64 5.25 4.45
C ASN A 103 15.72 6.65 5.12
N GLY A 104 15.26 7.70 4.45
CA GLY A 104 15.22 9.05 5.00
C GLY A 104 14.26 9.14 6.18
N VAL A 105 14.72 9.79 7.25
CA VAL A 105 13.92 10.00 8.47
C VAL A 105 13.01 11.20 8.27
N ASN A 106 11.72 11.04 8.56
CA ASN A 106 10.68 12.06 8.37
C ASN A 106 10.56 12.57 6.92
N GLU A 107 10.97 11.77 5.96
CA GLU A 107 10.76 12.01 4.53
C GLU A 107 9.62 11.14 4.01
N TRP A 108 8.82 11.70 3.10
CA TRP A 108 7.79 10.93 2.41
C TRP A 108 8.36 10.20 1.21
N TYR A 109 7.97 8.94 1.08
CA TYR A 109 8.25 8.10 -0.06
C TYR A 109 6.95 7.67 -0.71
N HIS A 110 6.92 7.68 -2.04
CA HIS A 110 5.86 7.09 -2.83
C HIS A 110 6.32 5.75 -3.39
N ILE A 111 5.54 4.70 -3.13
CA ILE A 111 5.72 3.39 -3.72
C ILE A 111 4.58 3.13 -4.70
N VAL A 112 4.92 2.62 -5.88
CA VAL A 112 3.96 1.95 -6.76
C VAL A 112 4.58 0.69 -7.33
N ALA A 113 3.86 -0.42 -7.27
CA ALA A 113 4.25 -1.67 -7.87
C ALA A 113 3.09 -2.31 -8.65
N SER A 114 3.41 -2.98 -9.74
CA SER A 114 2.46 -3.77 -10.52
C SER A 114 3.12 -5.05 -11.02
N TRP A 115 2.35 -6.14 -11.01
CA TRP A 115 2.85 -7.45 -11.39
C TRP A 115 1.81 -8.25 -12.17
N ASN A 116 2.32 -9.20 -12.96
CA ASN A 116 1.58 -10.24 -13.63
C ASN A 116 2.40 -11.53 -13.56
N SER A 117 2.05 -12.43 -12.64
CA SER A 117 2.69 -13.73 -12.49
C SER A 117 2.29 -14.73 -13.59
N GLY A 118 1.36 -14.40 -14.48
CA GLY A 118 1.08 -15.19 -15.67
C GLY A 118 2.13 -15.00 -16.77
N THR A 119 2.70 -13.78 -16.85
CA THR A 119 3.70 -13.39 -17.86
C THR A 119 5.09 -13.15 -17.30
N GLY A 120 5.23 -13.08 -15.97
CA GLY A 120 6.49 -12.81 -15.28
C GLY A 120 6.79 -11.32 -15.06
N ASN A 121 5.86 -10.42 -15.41
CA ASN A 121 6.06 -8.99 -15.21
C ASN A 121 6.03 -8.63 -13.72
N ARG A 122 7.02 -7.88 -13.25
CA ARG A 122 7.19 -7.52 -11.84
C ARG A 122 7.90 -6.16 -11.77
N LEU A 123 7.13 -5.10 -11.54
CA LEU A 123 7.59 -3.71 -11.64
C LEU A 123 7.40 -3.00 -10.31
N MET A 124 8.40 -2.25 -9.84
CA MET A 124 8.31 -1.40 -8.65
C MET A 124 9.09 -0.11 -8.87
N TYR A 125 8.48 0.99 -8.45
CA TYR A 125 9.00 2.35 -8.56
C TYR A 125 8.91 3.04 -7.21
N VAL A 126 9.94 3.81 -6.90
CA VAL A 126 10.03 4.68 -5.72
C VAL A 126 10.15 6.11 -6.23
N ASN A 127 9.29 7.00 -5.75
CA ASN A 127 9.33 8.42 -6.09
C ASN A 127 9.30 8.66 -7.62
N GLY A 128 8.60 7.79 -8.36
CA GLY A 128 8.47 7.85 -9.82
C GLY A 128 9.64 7.26 -10.62
N ALA A 129 10.74 6.88 -9.95
CA ALA A 129 11.92 6.27 -10.57
C ALA A 129 11.91 4.74 -10.41
N SER A 130 12.45 4.02 -11.41
CA SER A 130 12.54 2.56 -11.36
C SER A 130 13.37 2.14 -10.15
N ALA A 131 12.84 1.24 -9.35
CA ALA A 131 13.42 0.88 -8.06
C ALA A 131 13.67 -0.61 -7.88
N ALA A 132 13.16 -1.47 -8.76
CA ALA A 132 13.30 -2.91 -8.62
C ALA A 132 14.78 -3.32 -8.64
N GLY A 133 15.33 -3.64 -7.47
CA GLY A 133 16.69 -4.16 -7.28
C GLY A 133 16.75 -5.67 -7.39
N ALA A 134 15.77 -6.36 -6.80
CA ALA A 134 15.57 -7.80 -6.92
C ALA A 134 14.12 -8.10 -7.28
N SER A 135 13.92 -8.94 -8.30
CA SER A 135 12.62 -9.46 -8.69
C SER A 135 12.69 -10.96 -8.88
N THR A 136 11.98 -11.71 -8.05
CA THR A 136 11.97 -13.17 -8.05
C THR A 136 10.54 -13.71 -7.96
N GLY A 137 10.43 -15.04 -8.07
CA GLY A 137 9.17 -15.77 -8.00
C GLY A 137 8.90 -16.56 -9.28
N THR A 138 7.93 -17.46 -9.19
CA THR A 138 7.54 -18.33 -10.29
C THR A 138 6.20 -17.90 -10.87
N ASN A 139 5.93 -18.31 -12.11
CA ASN A 139 4.65 -18.03 -12.73
C ASN A 139 3.54 -18.90 -12.12
N GLY A 140 2.33 -18.35 -12.01
CA GLY A 140 1.18 -19.06 -11.45
C GLY A 140 0.23 -18.19 -10.63
N ILE A 141 -0.88 -18.79 -10.20
CA ILE A 141 -1.93 -18.13 -9.43
C ILE A 141 -1.39 -17.67 -8.07
N ILE A 142 -1.74 -16.44 -7.72
CA ILE A 142 -1.52 -15.75 -6.45
C ILE A 142 -2.75 -15.89 -5.57
N ARG A 143 -2.51 -16.13 -4.28
CA ARG A 143 -3.55 -16.19 -3.25
C ARG A 143 -4.01 -14.80 -2.80
N TYR A 144 -5.17 -14.37 -3.29
CA TYR A 144 -5.85 -13.16 -2.80
C TYR A 144 -7.09 -13.45 -1.97
N ASN A 145 -7.64 -14.66 -2.04
CA ASN A 145 -8.75 -15.07 -1.18
C ASN A 145 -8.25 -15.41 0.24
N ASN A 146 -7.82 -14.36 0.94
CA ASN A 146 -7.32 -14.39 2.31
C ASN A 146 -8.44 -14.01 3.28
N ALA A 147 -8.49 -14.68 4.43
CA ALA A 147 -9.51 -14.45 5.45
C ALA A 147 -9.28 -13.16 6.25
N TYR A 148 -8.04 -12.69 6.34
CA TYR A 148 -7.65 -11.52 7.10
C TYR A 148 -6.77 -10.59 6.28
N TRP A 149 -6.98 -9.29 6.44
CA TRP A 149 -6.14 -8.24 5.89
C TRP A 149 -5.85 -7.17 6.93
N ALA A 150 -4.59 -6.80 7.06
CA ALA A 150 -4.14 -5.77 7.98
C ALA A 150 -3.36 -4.67 7.26
N LEU A 151 -3.55 -3.44 7.72
CA LEU A 151 -2.68 -2.31 7.44
C LEU A 151 -1.90 -1.96 8.70
N GLY A 152 -0.57 -1.92 8.57
CA GLY A 152 0.35 -1.51 9.62
C GLY A 152 0.67 -2.54 10.70
N LYS A 153 0.41 -3.82 10.45
CA LYS A 153 0.72 -4.92 11.38
C LYS A 153 0.90 -6.25 10.65
N GLN A 154 1.88 -7.03 11.10
CA GLN A 154 2.04 -8.43 10.71
C GLN A 154 0.99 -9.28 11.43
N LEU A 155 0.32 -10.16 10.69
CA LEU A 155 -0.86 -10.86 11.21
C LEU A 155 -0.53 -11.84 12.34
N ASP A 156 0.71 -12.36 12.42
CA ASP A 156 1.23 -13.15 13.55
C ASP A 156 1.70 -12.33 14.77
N ASN A 157 1.46 -11.01 14.73
CA ASN A 157 1.68 -10.07 15.83
C ASN A 157 3.15 -9.79 16.21
N THR A 158 4.09 -10.03 15.30
CA THR A 158 5.52 -9.78 15.55
C THR A 158 5.94 -8.33 15.27
N ASP A 159 5.47 -7.75 14.16
CA ASP A 159 5.92 -6.44 13.69
C ASP A 159 4.77 -5.46 13.40
N TYR A 160 5.06 -4.16 13.56
CA TYR A 160 4.11 -3.05 13.42
C TYR A 160 4.70 -1.93 12.55
N PHE A 161 3.83 -1.14 11.93
CA PHE A 161 4.24 0.06 11.20
C PHE A 161 4.67 1.19 12.12
N GLY A 162 3.90 1.44 13.18
CA GLY A 162 4.17 2.47 14.18
C GLY A 162 5.32 2.10 15.14
N PRO A 163 5.54 2.90 16.20
CA PRO A 163 4.90 4.20 16.47
C PRO A 163 5.48 5.33 15.59
N GLY A 164 4.66 6.34 15.31
CA GLY A 164 5.06 7.61 14.70
C GLY A 164 5.28 7.56 13.18
N ALA A 165 5.05 6.40 12.55
CA ALA A 165 5.07 6.28 11.11
C ALA A 165 3.73 6.71 10.51
N SER A 166 3.77 7.34 9.35
CA SER A 166 2.62 7.95 8.69
C SER A 166 2.40 7.35 7.30
N MET A 167 1.14 7.20 6.90
CA MET A 167 0.75 6.67 5.59
C MET A 167 -0.32 7.54 4.93
N ALA A 168 -0.35 7.58 3.60
CA ALA A 168 -1.42 8.23 2.84
C ALA A 168 -1.71 7.47 1.53
N GLU A 169 -2.92 7.67 0.98
CA GLU A 169 -3.35 7.18 -0.33
C GLU A 169 -3.05 5.69 -0.57
N PHE A 170 -3.39 4.84 0.41
CA PHE A 170 -3.14 3.41 0.30
C PHE A 170 -4.11 2.78 -0.71
N PHE A 171 -3.58 2.17 -1.75
CA PHE A 171 -4.28 1.63 -2.90
C PHE A 171 -3.83 0.18 -3.14
N PHE A 172 -4.77 -0.76 -3.21
CA PHE A 172 -4.49 -2.15 -3.58
C PHE A 172 -5.58 -2.73 -4.47
N ALA A 173 -5.19 -3.11 -5.69
CA ALA A 173 -6.05 -3.66 -6.73
C ALA A 173 -5.54 -5.06 -7.14
N PRO A 174 -5.91 -6.13 -6.41
CA PRO A 174 -5.68 -7.49 -6.87
C PRO A 174 -6.45 -7.74 -8.18
N ASN A 175 -5.93 -8.64 -9.01
CA ASN A 175 -6.46 -8.99 -10.32
C ASN A 175 -6.52 -7.84 -11.35
N GLN A 176 -5.72 -6.79 -11.13
CA GLN A 176 -5.53 -5.70 -12.08
C GLN A 176 -4.05 -5.54 -12.42
N PHE A 177 -3.73 -5.05 -13.62
CA PHE A 177 -2.36 -4.81 -14.05
C PHE A 177 -2.25 -3.47 -14.76
N ILE A 178 -1.15 -2.78 -14.55
CA ILE A 178 -0.78 -1.60 -15.31
C ILE A 178 0.71 -1.63 -15.60
N ASP A 179 1.10 -1.38 -16.84
CA ASP A 179 2.51 -1.35 -17.21
C ASP A 179 3.16 -0.05 -16.74
N LEU A 180 3.97 -0.14 -15.69
CA LEU A 180 4.65 0.99 -15.08
C LEU A 180 5.94 1.40 -15.82
N THR A 181 6.36 0.69 -16.87
CA THR A 181 7.46 1.15 -17.73
C THR A 181 7.07 2.42 -18.50
N VAL A 182 5.78 2.57 -18.79
CA VAL A 182 5.18 3.76 -19.40
C VAL A 182 5.05 4.88 -18.38
N ALA A 183 5.68 6.02 -18.63
CA ALA A 183 5.71 7.16 -17.70
C ALA A 183 4.32 7.69 -17.32
N SER A 184 3.44 7.84 -18.30
CA SER A 184 2.07 8.30 -18.07
C SER A 184 1.25 7.36 -17.18
N ASN A 185 1.60 6.08 -17.09
CA ASN A 185 0.96 5.15 -16.15
C ASN A 185 1.44 5.36 -14.70
N ARG A 186 2.70 5.75 -14.49
CA ARG A 186 3.22 6.13 -13.16
C ARG A 186 2.62 7.45 -12.68
N GLU A 187 2.45 8.39 -13.60
CA GLU A 187 1.91 9.73 -13.31
C GLU A 187 0.45 9.71 -12.84
N LYS A 188 -0.27 8.60 -13.08
CA LYS A 188 -1.61 8.37 -12.53
C LYS A 188 -1.61 8.24 -11.00
N PHE A 189 -0.48 7.93 -10.38
CA PHE A 189 -0.32 7.78 -8.93
C PHE A 189 0.50 8.91 -8.29
N LEU A 190 1.46 9.46 -9.04
CA LEU A 190 2.38 10.51 -8.58
C LEU A 190 2.41 11.67 -9.59
N ARG A 191 2.12 12.89 -9.17
CA ARG A 191 2.22 14.06 -10.05
C ARG A 191 3.69 14.40 -10.31
N PRO A 192 4.02 15.01 -11.46
CA PRO A 192 5.38 15.48 -11.76
C PRO A 192 5.99 16.44 -10.73
N ASN A 193 5.16 17.11 -9.91
CA ASN A 193 5.62 18.01 -8.85
C ASN A 193 5.86 17.32 -7.49
N GLY A 194 5.97 15.99 -7.47
CA GLY A 194 6.26 15.24 -6.25
C GLY A 194 5.09 15.09 -5.28
N LYS A 195 3.85 15.34 -5.73
CA LYS A 195 2.64 15.25 -4.88
C LYS A 195 1.74 14.08 -5.29
N PRO A 196 0.89 13.57 -4.38
CA PRO A 196 -0.09 12.55 -4.72
C PRO A 196 -0.98 12.96 -5.91
N ALA A 197 -1.13 12.07 -6.89
CA ALA A 197 -2.11 12.24 -7.95
C ALA A 197 -3.54 12.08 -7.38
N PHE A 198 -4.53 12.70 -8.01
CA PHE A 198 -5.92 12.44 -7.63
C PHE A 198 -6.35 11.09 -8.21
N LEU A 199 -6.51 10.08 -7.35
CA LEU A 199 -6.84 8.72 -7.78
C LEU A 199 -8.34 8.53 -8.10
N GLY A 200 -9.17 9.55 -7.93
CA GLY A 200 -10.63 9.43 -8.04
C GLY A 200 -11.27 9.37 -6.66
N ARG A 201 -12.60 9.50 -6.59
CA ARG A 201 -13.31 9.45 -5.30
C ARG A 201 -13.23 8.07 -4.66
N ASN A 202 -13.19 7.05 -5.52
CA ASN A 202 -13.17 5.63 -5.18
C ASN A 202 -11.91 4.96 -5.76
N GLY A 203 -10.83 5.72 -6.00
CA GLY A 203 -9.59 5.20 -6.57
C GLY A 203 -9.68 4.77 -8.05
N GLU A 204 -10.74 5.12 -8.77
CA GLU A 204 -11.02 4.57 -10.10
C GLU A 204 -10.12 5.09 -11.23
N LYS A 205 -9.49 6.25 -11.07
CA LYS A 205 -8.79 6.94 -12.18
C LYS A 205 -7.56 6.21 -12.72
N PRO A 206 -6.70 5.57 -11.90
CA PRO A 206 -5.50 4.94 -12.45
C PRO A 206 -5.79 3.74 -13.38
N LEU A 207 -6.83 2.97 -13.07
CA LEU A 207 -7.14 1.69 -13.73
C LEU A 207 -8.47 1.70 -14.51
N GLY A 208 -9.25 2.78 -14.42
CA GLY A 208 -10.60 2.86 -14.99
C GLY A 208 -11.68 2.14 -14.17
N VAL A 209 -11.28 1.48 -13.07
CA VAL A 209 -12.15 0.76 -12.14
C VAL A 209 -11.64 0.97 -10.71
N SER A 210 -12.54 0.92 -9.74
CA SER A 210 -12.16 1.01 -8.32
C SER A 210 -11.31 -0.18 -7.87
N PRO A 211 -10.26 0.04 -7.06
CA PRO A 211 -9.49 -1.03 -6.43
C PRO A 211 -10.29 -1.73 -5.35
N SER A 212 -9.79 -2.87 -4.86
CA SER A 212 -10.37 -3.54 -3.70
C SER A 212 -10.12 -2.77 -2.41
N ILE A 213 -8.98 -2.08 -2.29
CA ILE A 213 -8.68 -1.22 -1.14
C ILE A 213 -8.27 0.16 -1.66
N TYR A 214 -8.93 1.20 -1.14
CA TYR A 214 -8.49 2.58 -1.23
C TYR A 214 -8.77 3.32 0.08
N LEU A 215 -7.71 3.63 0.82
CA LEU A 215 -7.75 4.34 2.10
C LEU A 215 -7.10 5.72 1.93
N THR A 216 -7.87 6.77 2.21
CA THR A 216 -7.49 8.16 2.00
C THR A 216 -8.26 9.06 2.97
N GLY A 217 -7.76 10.27 3.18
CA GLY A 217 -8.39 11.28 4.02
C GLY A 217 -7.87 11.28 5.46
N PRO A 218 -8.58 11.97 6.37
CA PRO A 218 -8.12 12.17 7.74
C PRO A 218 -8.19 10.89 8.58
N ALA A 219 -7.45 10.89 9.68
CA ALA A 219 -7.34 9.79 10.63
C ALA A 219 -8.70 9.28 11.13
N SER A 220 -9.68 10.17 11.30
CA SER A 220 -11.03 9.84 11.76
C SER A 220 -11.82 8.95 10.79
N THR A 221 -11.46 8.94 9.50
CA THR A 221 -12.14 8.14 8.47
C THR A 221 -11.19 7.22 7.71
N PHE A 222 -9.93 7.11 8.12
CA PHE A 222 -8.92 6.37 7.34
C PHE A 222 -9.19 4.87 7.27
N GLY A 223 -9.98 4.32 8.21
CA GLY A 223 -10.49 2.94 8.14
C GLY A 223 -11.64 2.73 7.14
N THR A 224 -12.28 3.80 6.65
CA THR A 224 -13.30 3.70 5.60
C THR A 224 -12.61 3.38 4.27
N ASN A 225 -12.98 2.24 3.69
CA ASN A 225 -12.47 1.80 2.41
C ASN A 225 -13.34 2.37 1.28
N TYR A 226 -12.78 3.29 0.51
CA TYR A 226 -13.43 3.85 -0.67
C TYR A 226 -13.31 2.96 -1.91
N GLY A 227 -12.56 1.85 -1.82
CA GLY A 227 -12.58 0.76 -2.79
C GLY A 227 -13.78 -0.17 -2.60
N THR A 228 -13.77 -1.30 -3.30
CA THR A 228 -14.91 -2.24 -3.33
C THR A 228 -14.87 -3.30 -2.23
N GLY A 229 -13.74 -3.46 -1.55
CA GLY A 229 -13.52 -4.58 -0.66
C GLY A 229 -14.34 -4.51 0.64
N GLY A 230 -14.73 -3.33 1.12
CA GLY A 230 -15.34 -3.12 2.45
C GLY A 230 -14.37 -2.53 3.50
N ASP A 231 -14.90 -2.00 4.59
CA ASP A 231 -14.17 -1.18 5.56
C ASP A 231 -13.18 -1.97 6.44
N PHE A 232 -12.22 -1.24 7.01
CA PHE A 232 -11.30 -1.72 8.03
C PHE A 232 -11.71 -1.23 9.42
N THR A 233 -11.51 -2.09 10.42
CA THR A 233 -11.64 -1.74 11.84
C THR A 233 -10.29 -1.22 12.35
N PRO A 234 -10.21 0.03 12.84
CA PRO A 234 -9.00 0.56 13.44
C PRO A 234 -8.79 0.06 14.88
N TYR A 235 -7.54 -0.21 15.25
CA TYR A 235 -7.09 -0.57 16.58
C TYR A 235 -5.94 0.35 16.99
N GLY A 236 -6.01 0.92 18.20
CA GLY A 236 -5.05 1.92 18.68
C GLY A 236 -5.38 3.34 18.23
N THR A 237 -4.42 4.24 18.38
CA THR A 237 -4.60 5.69 18.12
C THR A 237 -4.05 6.08 16.77
N PHE A 238 -4.81 6.90 16.05
CA PHE A 238 -4.44 7.51 14.78
C PHE A 238 -4.59 9.02 14.87
N THR A 239 -3.66 9.77 14.29
CA THR A 239 -3.73 11.23 14.23
C THR A 239 -3.46 11.73 12.83
N ASP A 240 -4.00 12.89 12.48
CA ASP A 240 -3.64 13.54 11.23
C ASP A 240 -2.16 13.93 11.24
N GLU A 241 -1.46 13.61 10.17
CA GLU A 241 -0.08 14.03 9.97
C GLU A 241 0.00 15.54 9.72
N GLY A 242 0.89 16.22 10.43
CA GLY A 242 1.03 17.67 10.38
C GLY A 242 1.76 18.17 9.13
N SER A 243 2.60 17.33 8.49
CA SER A 243 3.29 17.68 7.25
C SER A 243 2.45 17.34 6.00
N ALA A 244 2.52 18.17 4.96
CA ALA A 244 1.95 17.83 3.66
C ALA A 244 2.59 16.57 3.07
N VAL A 245 1.79 15.76 2.36
CA VAL A 245 2.28 14.57 1.63
C VAL A 245 2.97 15.03 0.34
N THR A 246 4.30 15.01 0.32
CA THR A 246 5.14 15.42 -0.82
C THR A 246 6.53 14.82 -0.71
N LEU A 247 7.13 14.48 -1.85
CA LEU A 247 8.55 14.14 -1.96
C LEU A 247 9.44 15.30 -1.52
#